data_AF-A0A382G4G7-F1
#
_entry.id   AF-A0A382G4G7-F1
#
_cell.length_a   1.000
_cell.length_b   1.000
_cell.length_c   1.000
_cell.angle_alpha   90.00
_cell.angle_beta   90.00
_cell.angle_gamma   90.00
#
_symmetry.space_group_name_H-M   'P 1'
#
loop_
_entity.id
_entity.type
_entity.pdbx_description
1 polymer ?
#
loop_
_entity_poly.entity_id
_entity_poly.type
_entity_poly.pdbx_seq_one_letter_code
_entity_poly.pdbx_strand_id
1 'polypeptide(L)'
;MYLEFKRKELEDADAMRDAQRKMTWFALAGLLLYPMAVVIAVLSGLNEAAKTLGSMAPTYFVAVAGIVAAFFGAQAYSKKTNGK
;
A
#
# COMPACT_ATOMS: atom_id res chain seq x y z
N MET A 1 -16.06 15.33 -29.31
CA MET A 1 -14.63 14.96 -29.24
C MET A 1 -13.78 15.76 -28.24
N TYR A 2 -13.52 17.07 -28.37
CA TYR A 2 -12.61 17.77 -27.41
C TYR A 2 -13.12 17.81 -25.96
N LEU A 3 -14.44 17.93 -25.77
CA LEU A 3 -15.07 17.98 -24.45
C LEU A 3 -15.25 16.59 -23.80
N GLU A 4 -15.28 15.52 -24.59
CA GLU A 4 -15.41 14.15 -24.09
C GLU A 4 -14.07 13.62 -23.59
N PHE A 5 -12.96 13.93 -24.27
CA PHE A 5 -11.61 13.64 -23.78
C PHE A 5 -11.33 14.40 -22.48
N LYS A 6 -11.67 15.69 -22.41
CA LYS A 6 -11.47 16.50 -21.20
C LYS A 6 -12.32 16.02 -20.02
N ARG A 7 -13.55 15.55 -20.27
CA ARG A 7 -14.39 14.89 -19.25
C ARG A 7 -13.76 13.58 -18.77
N LYS A 8 -13.33 12.73 -19.70
CA LYS A 8 -12.74 11.41 -19.38
C LYS A 8 -11.43 11.53 -18.62
N GLU A 9 -10.62 12.55 -18.93
CA GLU A 9 -9.40 12.88 -18.21
C GLU A 9 -9.67 13.39 -16.78
N LEU A 10 -10.72 14.20 -16.59
CA LEU A 10 -11.18 14.62 -15.26
C LEU A 10 -11.72 13.42 -14.44
N GLU A 11 -12.41 12.49 -15.09
CA GLU A 11 -12.96 11.28 -14.47
C GLU A 11 -11.84 10.29 -14.05
N ASP A 12 -10.83 10.09 -14.92
CA ASP A 12 -9.63 9.31 -14.59
C ASP A 12 -8.83 9.96 -13.44
N ALA A 13 -8.73 11.28 -13.42
CA ALA A 13 -8.05 12.01 -12.36
C ALA A 13 -8.73 11.81 -10.99
N ASP A 14 -10.06 11.87 -10.94
CA ASP A 14 -10.81 11.61 -9.70
C ASP A 14 -10.74 10.13 -9.29
N ALA A 15 -10.80 9.20 -10.25
CA ALA A 15 -10.61 7.76 -9.99
C ALA A 15 -9.22 7.44 -9.40
N MET A 16 -8.16 8.08 -9.92
CA MET A 16 -6.80 7.93 -9.37
C MET A 16 -6.67 8.49 -7.95
N ARG A 17 -7.36 9.60 -7.63
CA ARG A 17 -7.35 10.16 -6.27
C ARG A 17 -8.01 9.21 -5.26
N ASP A 18 -9.12 8.60 -5.65
CA ASP A 18 -9.79 7.63 -4.80
C ASP A 18 -9.02 6.31 -4.68
N ALA A 19 -8.40 5.85 -5.77
CA ALA A 19 -7.52 4.68 -5.75
C ALA A 19 -6.32 4.89 -4.83
N GLN A 20 -5.67 6.05 -4.88
CA GLN A 20 -4.58 6.40 -3.97
C GLN A 20 -5.04 6.44 -2.51
N ARG A 21 -6.19 7.07 -2.23
CA ARG A 21 -6.72 7.14 -0.86
C ARG A 21 -6.96 5.74 -0.27
N LYS A 22 -7.63 4.86 -1.03
CA LYS A 22 -7.90 3.48 -0.60
C LYS A 22 -6.60 2.69 -0.41
N MET A 23 -5.63 2.86 -1.31
CA MET A 23 -4.32 2.24 -1.18
C MET A 23 -3.57 2.72 0.06
N THR A 24 -3.56 4.03 0.33
CA THR A 24 -2.90 4.59 1.51
C THR A 24 -3.48 3.98 2.79
N TRP A 25 -4.80 3.83 2.88
CA TRP A 25 -5.42 3.14 4.01
C TRP A 25 -5.02 1.68 4.12
N PHE A 26 -4.96 0.95 3.00
CA PHE A 26 -4.49 -0.44 2.98
C PHE A 26 -3.01 -0.55 3.41
N ALA A 27 -2.15 0.35 2.92
CA ALA A 27 -0.74 0.39 3.28
C ALA A 27 -0.52 0.74 4.76
N LEU A 28 -1.28 1.70 5.29
CA LEU A 28 -1.25 2.06 6.71
C LEU A 28 -1.70 0.89 7.59
N ALA A 29 -2.80 0.22 7.23
CA ALA A 29 -3.29 -0.94 7.95
C ALA A 29 -2.28 -2.10 7.91
N GLY A 30 -1.70 -2.39 6.74
CA GLY A 30 -0.65 -3.39 6.58
C GLY A 30 0.57 -3.06 7.44
N LEU A 31 1.08 -1.84 7.38
CA LEU A 31 2.25 -1.44 8.18
C LEU A 31 2.02 -1.61 9.70
N LEU A 32 0.81 -1.33 10.18
CA LEU A 32 0.44 -1.43 11.60
C LEU A 32 0.14 -2.85 12.07
N LEU A 33 -0.24 -3.76 11.16
CA LEU A 33 -0.66 -5.11 11.54
C LEU A 33 0.47 -5.91 12.21
N TYR A 34 1.69 -5.85 11.68
CA TYR A 34 2.81 -6.58 12.23
C TYR A 34 3.26 -6.08 13.62
N PRO A 35 3.45 -4.78 13.87
CA PRO A 35 3.69 -4.25 15.21
C PRO A 35 2.58 -4.59 16.21
N MET A 36 1.32 -4.53 15.79
CA MET A 36 0.18 -4.92 16.62
C MET A 36 0.26 -6.40 17.02
N ALA A 37 0.60 -7.29 16.09
CA ALA A 37 0.79 -8.71 16.37
C ALA A 37 1.95 -8.96 17.35
N VAL A 38 3.06 -8.23 17.20
CA VAL A 38 4.20 -8.29 18.13
C VAL A 38 3.77 -7.87 19.53
N VAL A 39 3.04 -6.76 19.67
CA VAL A 39 2.54 -6.29 20.97
C VAL A 39 1.60 -7.32 21.60
N ILE A 40 0.67 -7.90 20.84
CA ILE A 40 -0.24 -8.93 21.35
C ILE A 40 0.53 -10.18 21.82
N ALA A 41 1.55 -10.62 21.09
CA ALA A 41 2.38 -11.76 21.47
C ALA A 41 3.13 -11.51 22.79
N VAL A 42 3.66 -10.31 22.98
CA VAL A 42 4.33 -9.90 24.23
C VAL A 42 3.32 -9.83 25.38
N LEU A 43 2.14 -9.23 25.17
CA LEU A 43 1.09 -9.13 26.20
C LEU A 43 0.52 -10.49 26.60
N SER A 44 0.51 -11.46 25.68
CA SER A 44 0.08 -12.83 25.94
C SER A 44 1.18 -13.68 26.60
N GLY A 45 2.38 -13.13 26.81
CA GLY A 45 3.51 -13.82 27.43
C GLY A 45 4.25 -14.81 26.51
N LEU A 46 3.97 -14.81 25.19
CA LEU A 46 4.65 -15.68 24.23
C LEU A 46 6.01 -15.09 23.82
N ASN A 47 7.00 -15.19 24.71
CA ASN A 47 8.35 -14.66 24.48
C ASN A 47 9.06 -15.27 23.25
N GLU A 48 8.86 -16.56 23.00
CA GLU A 48 9.43 -17.24 21.82
C GLU A 48 8.84 -16.66 20.52
N ALA A 49 7.51 -16.53 20.47
CA ALA A 49 6.81 -15.99 19.31
C ALA A 49 7.17 -14.52 19.07
N ALA A 50 7.30 -13.69 20.12
CA ALA A 50 7.73 -12.30 19.99
C ALA A 50 9.16 -12.18 19.42
N LYS A 51 10.09 -13.06 19.83
CA LYS A 51 11.45 -13.10 19.27
C LYS A 51 11.46 -13.53 17.80
N THR A 52 10.73 -14.60 17.46
CA THR A 52 10.61 -15.06 16.06
C THR A 52 9.94 -14.03 15.18
N LEU A 53 8.88 -13.38 15.67
CA LEU A 53 8.26 -12.28 14.96
C LEU A 53 9.32 -11.19 14.75
N GLY A 54 9.97 -10.70 15.81
CA GLY A 54 10.97 -9.63 15.75
C GLY A 54 12.13 -9.88 14.78
N SER A 55 12.61 -11.12 14.65
CA SER A 55 13.67 -11.46 13.69
C SER A 55 13.23 -11.37 12.23
N MET A 56 11.92 -11.48 11.97
CA MET A 56 11.32 -11.34 10.64
C MET A 56 10.90 -9.91 10.30
N ALA A 57 11.08 -8.94 11.21
CA ALA A 57 10.71 -7.54 10.99
C ALA A 57 11.24 -6.97 9.66
N PRO A 58 12.53 -7.16 9.30
CA PRO A 58 13.07 -6.62 8.06
C PRO A 58 12.36 -7.18 6.83
N THR A 59 12.11 -8.48 6.81
CA THR A 59 11.42 -9.16 5.70
C THR A 59 9.99 -8.64 5.53
N TYR A 60 9.29 -8.37 6.63
CA TYR A 60 7.95 -7.81 6.59
C TYR A 60 7.92 -6.40 5.99
N PHE A 61 8.76 -5.50 6.49
CA PHE A 61 8.81 -4.12 6.00
C PHE A 61 9.23 -4.04 4.53
N VAL A 62 10.20 -4.87 4.11
CA VAL A 62 10.62 -4.97 2.71
C VAL A 62 9.50 -5.50 1.82
N ALA A 63 8.75 -6.52 2.26
CA ALA A 63 7.62 -7.05 1.50
C ALA A 63 6.49 -6.02 1.32
N VAL A 64 6.11 -5.32 2.40
CA VAL A 64 5.09 -4.26 2.35
C VAL A 64 5.54 -3.11 1.45
N ALA A 65 6.80 -2.67 1.58
CA ALA A 65 7.37 -1.63 0.71
C ALA A 65 7.36 -2.06 -0.77
N GLY A 66 7.65 -3.33 -1.06
CA GLY A 66 7.59 -3.89 -2.40
C GLY A 66 6.20 -3.85 -3.02
N ILE A 67 5.16 -4.23 -2.27
CA ILE A 67 3.76 -4.17 -2.72
C ILE A 67 3.34 -2.73 -2.99
N VAL A 68 3.69 -1.80 -2.09
CA VAL A 68 3.41 -0.37 -2.24
C VAL A 68 4.13 0.19 -3.46
N ALA A 69 5.41 -0.11 -3.64
CA ALA A 69 6.19 0.31 -4.79
C ALA A 69 5.63 -0.25 -6.11
N ALA A 70 5.23 -1.52 -6.14
CA ALA A 70 4.61 -2.13 -7.31
C ALA A 70 3.29 -1.42 -7.69
N PHE A 71 2.45 -1.10 -6.71
CA PHE A 71 1.19 -0.41 -6.97
C PHE A 71 1.41 1.03 -7.48
N PHE A 72 2.25 1.82 -6.81
CA PHE A 72 2.55 3.19 -7.27
C PHE A 72 3.30 3.19 -8.60
N GLY A 73 4.18 2.21 -8.83
CA GLY A 73 4.87 2.00 -10.10
C GLY A 73 3.90 1.66 -11.24
N ALA A 74 2.94 0.77 -11.00
CA ALA A 74 1.90 0.44 -11.96
C ALA A 74 1.01 1.65 -12.30
N GLN A 75 0.60 2.43 -11.29
CA GLN A 75 -0.15 3.67 -11.52
C GLN A 75 0.65 4.70 -12.34
N ALA A 76 1.93 4.89 -12.03
CA ALA A 76 2.80 5.80 -12.78
C ALA A 76 3.00 5.35 -14.24
N TYR A 77 3.17 4.05 -14.46
CA TYR A 77 3.27 3.47 -15.80
C TYR A 77 1.97 3.63 -16.60
N SER A 78 0.83 3.36 -15.98
CA SER A 78 -0.50 3.53 -16.61
C SER A 78 -0.76 4.99 -17.02
N LYS A 79 -0.39 5.96 -16.16
CA LYS A 79 -0.47 7.39 -16.48
C LYS A 79 0.41 7.78 -17.69
N LYS A 80 1.58 7.16 -17.84
CA LYS A 80 2.49 7.42 -18.97
C LYS A 80 1.94 6.91 -20.30
N THR A 81 1.18 5.82 -20.29
CA THR A 81 0.56 5.25 -21.51
C THR A 81 -0.65 6.05 -22.00
N ASN A 82 -1.46 6.63 -21.10
CA ASN A 82 -2.63 7.44 -21.49
C ASN A 82 -2.28 8.89 -21.93
N GLY A 83 -1.00 9.30 -21.85
CA GLY A 83 -0.54 10.64 -22.23
C GLY A 83 0.04 10.75 -23.66
N LYS A 84 -0.27 9.80 -24.55
CA LYS A 84 0.05 9.88 -25.99
C LYS A 84 -1.22 9.97 -26.82
#